data_AF-A0A4Q5R8N6-F1
#
_entry.id   AF-A0A4Q5R8N6-F1
#
_cell.length_a   1.000
_cell.length_b   1.000
_cell.length_c   1.000
_cell.angle_alpha   90.00
_cell.angle_beta   90.00
_cell.angle_gamma   90.00
#
_symmetry.space_group_name_H-M   'P 1'
#
loop_
_entity.id
_entity.type
_entity.pdbx_description
1 polymer ?
#
loop_
_entity_poly.entity_id
_entity_poly.type
_entity_poly.pdbx_seq_one_letter_code
_entity_poly.pdbx_strand_id
1 'polypeptide(L)'
;MHTSKEYLAALLLSLVFLPAWAQQPQFAVRNLSLPKELAFYDNQFSGLYSSQGQLFLLSESRLQDQAEAKLYALRLADLDRKLADTTFTLPYRQVPIRNLAPLRARMAAAGQSYEGLEAVLIDQDDVYFSVETATPSTNCYLLKGRLNATAVVMDTTFLLPLPKPVAADGAHIYNAGFEALALTNKQVLAFFEYNYFPAANYGYALERAHLSRDAAPQKLAFDKLPFRLTDLTPTGGQHFTGINFFFKGEGGDAVYRTPATDADNTRLITDVSGFKNYCRLIDVTRTGDRLTWKPLWEFPVPYNGYNWEGLAAYKNGYFVINDKYTPSRPYRTTLLYLQKTK
;
A
#
# COMPACT_ATOMS: atom_id res chain seq x y z
N MET A 1 27.15 -65.99 7.64
CA MET A 1 26.59 -64.71 8.15
C MET A 1 27.73 -63.71 8.24
N HIS A 2 28.01 -62.96 7.17
CA HIS A 2 28.97 -61.85 7.18
C HIS A 2 28.30 -60.60 6.61
N THR A 3 27.71 -59.86 7.55
CA THR A 3 27.55 -58.41 7.67
C THR A 3 27.72 -57.53 6.42
N SER A 4 26.56 -57.26 5.84
CA SER A 4 26.16 -56.18 4.92
C SER A 4 26.23 -54.76 5.52
N LYS A 5 27.40 -54.31 6.01
CA LYS A 5 27.51 -52.99 6.67
C LYS A 5 28.30 -51.92 5.90
N GLU A 6 29.02 -52.27 4.84
CA GLU A 6 29.94 -51.33 4.17
C GLU A 6 29.30 -50.54 3.02
N TYR A 7 28.18 -51.00 2.46
CA TYR A 7 27.49 -50.30 1.36
C TYR A 7 26.46 -49.26 1.81
N LEU A 8 26.11 -49.20 3.10
CA LEU A 8 25.16 -48.20 3.61
C LEU A 8 25.80 -46.83 3.85
N ALA A 9 27.11 -46.78 4.11
CA ALA A 9 27.83 -45.55 4.38
C ALA A 9 28.10 -44.72 3.10
N ALA A 10 28.21 -45.37 1.94
CA ALA A 10 28.39 -44.67 0.66
C ALA A 10 27.09 -44.06 0.11
N LEU A 11 25.91 -44.57 0.49
CA LEU A 11 24.62 -44.05 0.03
C LEU A 11 24.09 -42.88 0.90
N LEU A 12 24.60 -42.73 2.13
CA LEU A 12 24.21 -41.66 3.06
C LEU A 12 25.01 -40.35 2.87
N LEU A 13 26.11 -40.38 2.10
CA LEU A 13 26.95 -39.20 1.82
C LEU A 13 26.62 -38.49 0.50
N SER A 14 25.72 -39.04 -0.33
CA SER A 14 25.26 -38.42 -1.58
C SER A 14 23.99 -37.58 -1.44
N LEU A 15 23.42 -37.44 -0.24
CA LEU A 15 22.18 -36.68 0.02
C LEU A 15 22.41 -35.22 0.48
N VAL A 16 23.65 -34.73 0.54
CA VAL A 16 23.96 -33.39 1.10
C VAL A 16 24.20 -32.32 0.02
N PHE A 17 24.16 -32.67 -1.27
CA PHE A 17 24.24 -31.69 -2.35
C PHE A 17 22.95 -31.63 -3.15
N LEU A 18 21.86 -31.24 -2.49
CA LEU A 18 20.83 -30.50 -3.22
C LEU A 18 21.45 -29.13 -3.53
N PRO A 19 21.74 -28.79 -4.81
CA PRO A 19 22.12 -27.43 -5.12
C PRO A 19 21.00 -26.56 -4.58
N ALA A 20 21.35 -25.57 -3.76
CA ALA A 20 20.47 -24.46 -3.48
C ALA A 20 20.06 -23.91 -4.84
N TRP A 21 18.91 -24.32 -5.33
CA TRP A 21 18.26 -23.67 -6.45
C TRP A 21 18.05 -22.26 -5.94
N ALA A 22 18.97 -21.37 -6.30
CA ALA A 22 18.83 -19.95 -6.06
C ALA A 22 17.42 -19.62 -6.51
N GLN A 23 16.55 -19.28 -5.55
CA GLN A 23 15.18 -18.90 -5.84
C GLN A 23 15.31 -17.79 -6.88
N GLN A 24 14.96 -18.11 -8.13
CA GLN A 24 14.99 -17.15 -9.21
C GLN A 24 14.18 -15.93 -8.72
N PRO A 25 14.73 -14.71 -8.83
CA PRO A 25 14.08 -13.55 -8.25
C PRO A 25 12.71 -13.40 -8.89
N GLN A 26 11.64 -13.62 -8.10
CA GLN A 26 10.26 -13.69 -8.62
C GLN A 26 9.87 -12.46 -9.45
N PHE A 27 10.49 -11.32 -9.20
CA PHE A 27 10.34 -10.11 -9.99
C PHE A 27 11.68 -9.52 -10.43
N ALA A 28 11.76 -9.12 -11.69
CA ALA A 28 12.77 -8.22 -12.21
C ALA A 28 12.33 -6.77 -11.96
N VAL A 29 13.21 -5.96 -11.37
CA VAL A 29 12.92 -4.55 -11.05
C VAL A 29 13.32 -3.66 -12.22
N ARG A 30 12.38 -2.85 -12.71
CA ARG A 30 12.61 -1.90 -13.80
C ARG A 30 12.28 -0.49 -13.33
N ASN A 31 13.26 0.41 -13.32
CA ASN A 31 13.03 1.81 -12.97
C ASN A 31 12.51 2.58 -14.19
N LEU A 32 11.41 3.32 -14.02
CA LEU A 32 10.86 4.22 -15.03
C LEU A 32 11.18 5.66 -14.65
N SER A 33 11.99 6.33 -15.46
CA SER A 33 12.24 7.75 -15.24
C SER A 33 10.96 8.56 -15.41
N LEU A 34 10.61 9.33 -14.40
CA LEU A 34 9.45 10.23 -14.40
C LEU A 34 9.81 11.60 -14.99
N PRO A 35 8.86 12.31 -15.63
CA PRO A 35 8.98 13.73 -15.94
C PRO A 35 9.28 14.54 -14.68
N LYS A 36 9.92 15.71 -14.82
CA LYS A 36 10.36 16.55 -13.69
C LYS A 36 9.26 16.80 -12.66
N GLU A 37 8.05 17.11 -13.12
CA GLU A 37 6.88 17.32 -12.26
C GLU A 37 6.62 16.08 -11.41
N LEU A 38 6.45 14.90 -12.02
CA LEU A 38 6.15 13.66 -11.29
C LEU A 38 7.32 13.14 -10.45
N ALA A 39 8.57 13.50 -10.79
CA ALA A 39 9.76 13.14 -10.02
C ALA A 39 9.96 14.04 -8.80
N PHE A 40 9.23 15.15 -8.69
CA PHE A 40 9.39 16.12 -7.61
C PHE A 40 8.82 15.55 -6.31
N TYR A 41 9.70 15.41 -5.31
CA TYR A 41 9.43 14.67 -4.08
C TYR A 41 8.34 15.30 -3.19
N ASP A 42 8.09 16.60 -3.30
CA ASP A 42 7.05 17.28 -2.53
C ASP A 42 5.64 17.08 -3.09
N ASN A 43 5.48 16.38 -4.23
CA ASN A 43 4.14 15.93 -4.64
C ASN A 43 3.52 14.98 -3.63
N GLN A 44 4.35 14.20 -2.93
CA GLN A 44 3.97 13.18 -1.95
C GLN A 44 2.89 12.23 -2.45
N PHE A 45 3.28 11.07 -3.01
CA PHE A 45 2.33 10.13 -3.60
C PHE A 45 1.88 9.07 -2.61
N SER A 46 0.58 9.01 -2.33
CA SER A 46 -0.03 8.14 -1.33
C SER A 46 -0.87 7.00 -1.92
N GLY A 47 -0.78 6.75 -3.23
CA GLY A 47 -1.49 5.60 -3.81
C GLY A 47 -1.43 5.51 -5.32
N LEU A 48 -1.55 4.30 -5.83
CA LEU A 48 -1.69 4.03 -7.26
C LEU A 48 -2.99 3.29 -7.56
N TYR A 49 -3.59 3.59 -8.71
CA TYR A 49 -4.69 2.77 -9.21
C TYR A 49 -4.68 2.68 -10.72
N SER A 50 -4.81 1.46 -11.26
CA SER A 50 -4.94 1.24 -12.71
C SER A 50 -6.41 1.11 -13.10
N SER A 51 -6.90 1.95 -14.01
CA SER A 51 -8.27 1.87 -14.52
C SER A 51 -8.37 2.47 -15.93
N GLN A 52 -9.27 1.93 -16.76
CA GLN A 52 -9.59 2.46 -18.10
C GLN A 52 -8.36 2.77 -18.99
N GLY A 53 -7.32 1.91 -18.94
CA GLY A 53 -6.10 2.12 -19.75
C GLY A 53 -5.15 3.19 -19.19
N GLN A 54 -5.36 3.67 -17.96
CA GLN A 54 -4.54 4.65 -17.29
C GLN A 54 -4.00 4.12 -15.95
N LEU A 55 -2.84 4.62 -15.56
CA LEU A 55 -2.33 4.56 -14.19
C LEU A 55 -2.57 5.93 -13.55
N PHE A 56 -3.29 5.95 -12.44
CA PHE A 56 -3.56 7.12 -11.63
C PHE A 56 -2.60 7.14 -10.44
N LEU A 57 -2.03 8.31 -10.17
CA LEU A 57 -1.14 8.58 -9.04
C LEU A 57 -1.83 9.61 -8.16
N LEU A 58 -2.15 9.24 -6.92
CA LEU A 58 -2.75 10.16 -5.94
C LEU A 58 -1.67 11.00 -5.28
N SER A 59 -1.80 12.33 -5.34
CA SER A 59 -1.04 13.20 -4.43
C SER A 59 -1.73 13.23 -3.07
N GLU A 60 -0.98 13.16 -1.99
CA GLU A 60 -1.46 13.14 -0.61
C GLU A 60 -2.24 14.41 -0.26
N SER A 61 -2.03 15.51 -0.98
CA SER A 61 -2.81 16.75 -0.83
C SER A 61 -2.76 17.31 0.60
N ARG A 62 -1.61 17.15 1.25
CA ARG A 62 -1.38 17.44 2.67
C ARG A 62 -1.78 18.85 3.05
N LEU A 63 -2.47 18.99 4.18
CA LEU A 63 -2.89 20.28 4.69
C LEU A 63 -1.69 21.15 5.11
N GLN A 64 -0.72 20.55 5.78
CA GLN A 64 0.47 21.25 6.30
C GLN A 64 1.35 21.86 5.19
N ASP A 65 1.36 21.25 4.01
CA ASP A 65 2.16 21.68 2.87
C ASP A 65 1.37 22.59 1.92
N GLN A 66 0.09 22.86 2.21
CA GLN A 66 -0.85 23.54 1.31
C GLN A 66 -0.88 22.91 -0.08
N ALA A 67 -0.70 21.58 -0.14
CA ALA A 67 -0.56 20.87 -1.40
C ALA A 67 -1.90 20.86 -2.18
N GLU A 68 -1.79 21.05 -3.50
CA GLU A 68 -2.92 20.96 -4.40
C GLU A 68 -3.51 19.56 -4.39
N ALA A 69 -4.84 19.45 -4.32
CA ALA A 69 -5.52 18.17 -4.42
C ALA A 69 -5.67 17.73 -5.88
N LYS A 70 -4.94 16.69 -6.28
CA LYS A 70 -4.94 16.20 -7.66
C LYS A 70 -4.62 14.71 -7.77
N LEU A 71 -5.02 14.15 -8.92
CA LEU A 71 -4.45 12.93 -9.45
C LEU A 71 -3.53 13.29 -10.62
N TYR A 72 -2.54 12.45 -10.88
CA TYR A 72 -1.89 12.41 -12.18
C TYR A 72 -2.34 11.17 -12.93
N ALA A 73 -2.59 11.31 -14.22
CA ALA A 73 -2.97 10.21 -15.10
C ALA A 73 -1.91 9.98 -16.18
N LEU A 74 -1.43 8.74 -16.24
CA LEU A 74 -0.48 8.23 -17.23
C LEU A 74 -1.19 7.20 -18.09
N ARG A 75 -1.03 7.20 -19.43
CA ARG A 75 -1.57 6.11 -20.23
C ARG A 75 -0.72 4.85 -20.04
N LEU A 76 -1.34 3.70 -19.82
CA LEU A 76 -0.64 2.43 -19.67
C LEU A 76 0.16 2.06 -20.93
N ALA A 77 -0.34 2.42 -22.11
CA ALA A 77 0.38 2.24 -23.38
C ALA A 77 1.67 3.10 -23.46
N ASP A 78 1.69 4.28 -22.84
CA ASP A 78 2.89 5.11 -22.78
C ASP A 78 3.90 4.57 -21.76
N LEU A 79 3.42 3.95 -20.68
CA LEU A 79 4.26 3.21 -19.74
C LEU A 79 4.89 1.97 -20.38
N ASP A 80 4.14 1.23 -21.20
CA ASP A 80 4.69 0.14 -22.03
C ASP A 80 5.80 0.64 -22.95
N ARG A 81 5.56 1.77 -23.64
CA ARG A 81 6.57 2.38 -24.51
C ARG A 81 7.80 2.80 -23.70
N LYS A 82 7.62 3.38 -22.51
CA LYS A 82 8.72 3.76 -21.62
C LYS A 82 9.53 2.56 -21.14
N LEU A 83 8.87 1.42 -20.94
CA LEU A 83 9.54 0.15 -20.62
C LEU A 83 10.34 -0.35 -21.84
N ALA A 84 9.87 -0.18 -23.07
CA ALA A 84 10.64 -0.61 -24.25
C ALA A 84 11.76 0.38 -24.63
N ASP A 85 11.53 1.67 -24.41
CA ASP A 85 12.41 2.77 -24.80
C ASP A 85 12.58 3.71 -23.60
N THR A 86 13.72 3.59 -22.92
CA THR A 86 14.04 4.39 -21.74
C THR A 86 14.26 5.87 -22.06
N THR A 87 14.39 6.26 -23.34
CA THR A 87 14.53 7.66 -23.76
C THR A 87 13.19 8.35 -23.98
N PHE A 88 12.11 7.58 -24.16
CA PHE A 88 10.76 8.12 -24.34
C PHE A 88 10.36 9.04 -23.17
N THR A 89 9.90 10.26 -23.47
CA THR A 89 9.36 11.17 -22.44
C THR A 89 7.92 10.81 -22.17
N LEU A 90 7.64 10.43 -20.92
CA LEU A 90 6.33 9.95 -20.50
C LEU A 90 5.33 11.13 -20.40
N PRO A 91 4.31 11.21 -21.27
CA PRO A 91 3.27 12.24 -21.13
C PRO A 91 2.38 11.93 -19.93
N TYR A 92 1.87 12.98 -19.30
CA TYR A 92 0.95 12.88 -18.17
C TYR A 92 -0.11 13.98 -18.25
N ARG A 93 -1.21 13.77 -17.53
CA ARG A 93 -2.25 14.77 -17.32
C ARG A 93 -2.47 14.98 -15.83
N GLN A 94 -2.53 16.23 -15.38
CA GLN A 94 -3.07 16.57 -14.06
C GLN A 94 -4.60 16.52 -14.10
N VAL A 95 -5.19 15.88 -13.11
CA VAL A 95 -6.63 15.72 -12.92
C VAL A 95 -6.98 16.33 -11.56
N PRO A 96 -7.40 17.60 -11.51
CA PRO A 96 -7.70 18.27 -10.24
C PRO A 96 -8.83 17.58 -9.47
N ILE A 97 -8.73 17.56 -8.15
CA ILE A 97 -9.79 17.11 -7.24
C ILE A 97 -10.56 18.33 -6.74
N ARG A 98 -11.80 18.48 -7.21
CA ARG A 98 -12.67 19.61 -6.90
C ARG A 98 -13.59 19.29 -5.72
N ASN A 99 -14.01 20.32 -4.99
CA ASN A 99 -14.95 20.22 -3.87
C ASN A 99 -14.45 19.43 -2.65
N LEU A 100 -13.13 19.29 -2.47
CA LEU A 100 -12.57 18.71 -1.25
C LEU A 100 -12.70 19.63 -0.03
N ALA A 101 -12.60 20.95 -0.22
CA ALA A 101 -12.64 21.93 0.87
C ALA A 101 -13.96 21.88 1.71
N PRO A 102 -15.17 21.80 1.12
CA PRO A 102 -16.39 21.60 1.89
C PRO A 102 -16.40 20.32 2.76
N LEU A 103 -15.81 19.23 2.26
CA LEU A 103 -15.70 17.98 3.01
C LEU A 103 -14.74 18.13 4.20
N ARG A 104 -13.58 18.78 4.00
CA ARG A 104 -12.63 19.12 5.08
C ARG A 104 -13.31 19.97 6.16
N ALA A 105 -14.10 20.98 5.77
CA ALA A 105 -14.83 21.82 6.72
C ALA A 105 -15.84 21.02 7.55
N ARG A 106 -16.52 20.02 6.96
CA ARG A 106 -17.43 19.12 7.68
C ARG A 106 -16.69 18.24 8.69
N MET A 107 -15.51 17.73 8.36
CA MET A 107 -14.66 16.97 9.30
C MET A 107 -14.22 17.85 10.47
N ALA A 108 -13.75 19.06 10.19
CA ALA A 108 -13.34 20.02 11.21
C ALA A 108 -14.51 20.40 12.14
N ALA A 109 -15.71 20.61 11.60
CA ALA A 109 -16.91 20.86 12.40
C ALA A 109 -17.29 19.68 13.30
N ALA A 110 -16.88 18.46 12.95
CA ALA A 110 -17.03 17.26 13.77
C ALA A 110 -15.83 17.01 14.71
N GLY A 111 -14.95 17.99 14.89
CA GLY A 111 -13.77 17.89 15.74
C GLY A 111 -12.69 16.94 15.22
N GLN A 112 -12.70 16.60 13.93
CA GLN A 112 -11.67 15.76 13.32
C GLN A 112 -10.66 16.63 12.55
N SER A 113 -9.39 16.26 12.63
CA SER A 113 -8.31 17.00 11.96
C SER A 113 -7.87 16.26 10.70
N TYR A 114 -8.16 16.83 9.53
CA TYR A 114 -7.70 16.33 8.23
C TYR A 114 -6.19 16.53 8.08
N GLU A 115 -5.47 15.51 7.61
CA GLU A 115 -4.03 15.58 7.31
C GLU A 115 -3.75 15.43 5.81
N GLY A 116 -4.27 14.38 5.18
CA GLY A 116 -4.01 14.02 3.78
C GLY A 116 -5.08 13.11 3.18
N LEU A 117 -4.96 12.83 1.87
CA LEU A 117 -5.63 11.73 1.18
C LEU A 117 -4.65 10.57 1.08
N GLU A 118 -5.04 9.37 1.51
CA GLU A 118 -4.08 8.26 1.70
C GLU A 118 -4.29 7.04 0.80
N ALA A 119 -5.40 6.97 0.09
CA ALA A 119 -5.66 5.84 -0.78
C ALA A 119 -6.65 6.25 -1.86
N VAL A 120 -6.56 5.61 -3.01
CA VAL A 120 -7.47 5.82 -4.13
C VAL A 120 -8.02 4.50 -4.64
N LEU A 121 -9.32 4.48 -4.92
CA LEU A 121 -9.98 3.38 -5.62
C LEU A 121 -10.87 3.96 -6.71
N ILE A 122 -10.74 3.42 -7.92
CA ILE A 122 -11.56 3.84 -9.06
C ILE A 122 -12.44 2.68 -9.51
N ASP A 123 -13.75 2.88 -9.42
CA ASP A 123 -14.75 1.94 -9.89
C ASP A 123 -15.55 2.57 -11.04
N GLN A 124 -15.19 2.19 -12.27
CA GLN A 124 -15.66 2.85 -13.48
C GLN A 124 -15.36 4.35 -13.42
N ASP A 125 -16.38 5.18 -13.18
CA ASP A 125 -16.28 6.63 -13.05
C ASP A 125 -16.44 7.09 -11.59
N ASP A 126 -16.83 6.21 -10.67
CA ASP A 126 -16.81 6.51 -9.24
C ASP A 126 -15.37 6.45 -8.73
N VAL A 127 -14.98 7.45 -7.93
CA VAL A 127 -13.68 7.48 -7.25
C VAL A 127 -13.92 7.55 -5.76
N TYR A 128 -13.15 6.77 -5.02
CA TYR A 128 -13.14 6.76 -3.58
C TYR A 128 -11.77 7.15 -3.07
N PHE A 129 -11.74 7.95 -2.02
CA PHE A 129 -10.51 8.30 -1.33
C PHE A 129 -10.64 8.00 0.16
N SER A 130 -9.57 7.50 0.77
CA SER A 130 -9.43 7.57 2.22
C SER A 130 -8.80 8.91 2.61
N VAL A 131 -8.94 9.25 3.89
CA VAL A 131 -8.40 10.48 4.48
C VAL A 131 -7.60 10.11 5.71
N GLU A 132 -6.35 10.58 5.77
CA GLU A 132 -5.60 10.61 7.02
C GLU A 132 -6.21 11.67 7.93
N THR A 133 -6.37 11.30 9.19
CA THR A 133 -6.72 12.24 10.24
C THR A 133 -5.72 12.12 11.37
N ALA A 134 -5.49 13.23 12.08
CA ALA A 134 -4.54 13.25 13.19
C ALA A 134 -4.82 12.15 14.20
N THR A 135 -3.77 11.66 14.87
CA THR A 135 -3.87 10.57 15.86
C THR A 135 -5.02 10.74 16.87
N PRO A 136 -5.29 11.94 17.45
CA PRO A 136 -6.40 12.14 18.38
C PRO A 136 -7.81 12.08 17.75
N SER A 137 -7.91 12.07 16.42
CA SER A 137 -9.19 11.94 15.71
C SER A 137 -9.75 10.53 15.90
N THR A 138 -11.05 10.42 16.15
CA THR A 138 -11.73 9.15 16.39
C THR A 138 -12.03 8.38 15.11
N ASN A 139 -12.08 9.07 13.97
CA ASN A 139 -12.48 8.48 12.70
C ASN A 139 -11.45 8.68 11.60
N CYS A 140 -11.34 7.66 10.74
CA CYS A 140 -10.94 7.84 9.35
C CYS A 140 -12.17 8.22 8.52
N TYR A 141 -11.96 8.62 7.27
CA TYR A 141 -13.07 8.91 6.37
C TYR A 141 -12.90 8.22 5.01
N LEU A 142 -14.02 7.75 4.47
CA LEU A 142 -14.14 7.43 3.06
C LEU A 142 -14.91 8.57 2.37
N LEU A 143 -14.33 9.07 1.28
CA LEU A 143 -14.93 10.07 0.40
C LEU A 143 -15.36 9.41 -0.90
N LYS A 144 -16.33 10.02 -1.58
CA LYS A 144 -16.77 9.60 -2.92
C LYS A 144 -16.77 10.81 -3.86
N GLY A 145 -16.40 10.58 -5.11
CA GLY A 145 -16.49 11.55 -6.19
C GLY A 145 -16.72 10.87 -7.54
N ARG A 146 -16.74 11.68 -8.59
CA ARG A 146 -16.85 11.21 -9.98
C ARG A 146 -15.63 11.66 -10.78
N LEU A 147 -14.93 10.71 -11.39
CA LEU A 147 -13.92 10.98 -12.40
C LEU A 147 -14.60 11.29 -13.72
N ASN A 148 -14.19 12.39 -14.35
CA ASN A 148 -14.50 12.68 -15.74
C ASN A 148 -13.21 13.01 -16.51
N ALA A 149 -13.34 13.40 -17.77
CA ALA A 149 -12.19 13.68 -18.64
C ALA A 149 -11.22 14.77 -18.11
N THR A 150 -11.68 15.64 -17.19
CA THR A 150 -10.95 16.84 -16.78
C THR A 150 -10.65 16.93 -15.28
N ALA A 151 -11.41 16.26 -14.43
CA ALA A 151 -11.30 16.38 -12.98
C ALA A 151 -11.92 15.17 -12.26
N VAL A 152 -11.59 15.04 -10.98
CA VAL A 152 -12.45 14.35 -10.02
C VAL A 152 -13.32 15.41 -9.33
N VAL A 153 -14.64 15.21 -9.35
CA VAL A 153 -15.58 16.10 -8.65
C VAL A 153 -16.10 15.35 -7.43
N MET A 154 -15.72 15.80 -6.23
CA MET A 154 -16.17 15.18 -4.98
C MET A 154 -17.66 15.41 -4.76
N ASP A 155 -18.36 14.36 -4.32
CA ASP A 155 -19.74 14.43 -3.84
C ASP A 155 -19.72 15.01 -2.41
N THR A 156 -20.14 16.26 -2.27
CA THR A 156 -20.13 16.97 -0.98
C THR A 156 -21.17 16.44 0.00
N THR A 157 -22.09 15.58 -0.44
CA THR A 157 -23.09 14.91 0.40
C THR A 157 -22.58 13.59 0.96
N PHE A 158 -21.60 12.96 0.31
CA PHE A 158 -20.96 11.73 0.75
C PHE A 158 -19.74 12.01 1.62
N LEU A 159 -19.86 11.69 2.90
CA LEU A 159 -18.76 11.69 3.86
C LEU A 159 -19.03 10.58 4.86
N LEU A 160 -18.30 9.48 4.75
CA LEU A 160 -18.53 8.30 5.58
C LEU A 160 -17.44 8.23 6.67
N PRO A 161 -17.77 8.54 7.93
CA PRO A 161 -16.86 8.32 9.06
C PRO A 161 -16.75 6.83 9.36
N LEU A 162 -15.52 6.37 9.58
CA LEU A 162 -15.22 5.00 9.96
C LEU A 162 -14.32 5.02 11.20
N PRO A 163 -14.74 4.40 12.31
CA PRO A 163 -13.97 4.45 13.56
C PRO A 163 -12.56 3.88 13.41
N LYS A 164 -11.59 4.56 14.03
CA LYS A 164 -10.23 4.02 14.22
C LYS A 164 -10.22 2.94 15.30
N PRO A 165 -9.30 1.97 15.21
CA PRO A 165 -9.03 1.08 16.33
C PRO A 165 -8.42 1.87 17.49
N VAL A 166 -8.73 1.42 18.70
CA VAL A 166 -8.18 1.96 19.95
C VAL A 166 -7.43 0.86 20.69
N ALA A 167 -6.47 1.25 21.51
CA ALA A 167 -5.78 0.35 22.42
C ALA A 167 -6.74 -0.18 23.50
N ALA A 168 -6.29 -1.17 24.29
CA ALA A 168 -7.11 -1.82 25.31
C ALA A 168 -7.60 -0.85 26.41
N ASP A 169 -6.86 0.22 26.66
CA ASP A 169 -7.19 1.30 27.59
C ASP A 169 -8.04 2.41 26.94
N GLY A 170 -8.43 2.25 25.68
CA GLY A 170 -9.19 3.23 24.91
C GLY A 170 -8.34 4.33 24.27
N ALA A 171 -7.01 4.31 24.42
CA ALA A 171 -6.15 5.31 23.79
C ALA A 171 -6.14 5.19 22.26
N HIS A 172 -5.99 6.33 21.58
CA HIS A 172 -5.80 6.36 20.13
C HIS A 172 -4.47 5.72 19.74
N ILE A 173 -4.49 4.93 18.69
CA ILE A 173 -3.28 4.31 18.15
C ILE A 173 -2.69 5.22 17.08
N TYR A 174 -1.40 5.50 17.21
CA TYR A 174 -0.63 6.27 16.23
C TYR A 174 -0.74 5.62 14.85
N ASN A 175 -0.95 6.45 13.81
CA ASN A 175 -1.02 6.01 12.41
C ASN A 175 -1.96 4.80 12.14
N ALA A 176 -3.14 4.83 12.77
CA ALA A 176 -4.23 3.89 12.46
C ALA A 176 -5.19 4.48 11.41
N GLY A 177 -4.65 5.16 10.40
CA GLY A 177 -5.37 5.66 9.21
C GLY A 177 -5.66 4.55 8.19
N PHE A 178 -6.51 4.79 7.19
CA PHE A 178 -6.59 3.88 6.03
C PHE A 178 -5.62 4.30 4.94
N GLU A 179 -4.61 3.49 4.66
CA GLU A 179 -3.67 3.69 3.55
C GLU A 179 -3.95 2.75 2.37
N ALA A 180 -4.94 1.86 2.48
CA ALA A 180 -5.28 0.99 1.37
C ALA A 180 -6.78 0.81 1.18
N LEU A 181 -7.21 0.90 -0.09
CA LEU A 181 -8.57 0.63 -0.55
C LEU A 181 -8.53 -0.44 -1.63
N ALA A 182 -9.45 -1.40 -1.57
CA ALA A 182 -9.53 -2.48 -2.56
C ALA A 182 -10.96 -2.70 -3.04
N LEU A 183 -11.10 -3.03 -4.33
CA LEU A 183 -12.39 -3.40 -4.90
C LEU A 183 -12.52 -4.91 -4.99
N THR A 184 -13.67 -5.42 -4.57
CA THR A 184 -14.16 -6.75 -4.95
C THR A 184 -15.40 -6.60 -5.82
N ASN A 185 -15.93 -7.71 -6.34
CA ASN A 185 -17.17 -7.68 -7.12
C ASN A 185 -18.35 -7.04 -6.36
N LYS A 186 -18.40 -7.18 -5.03
CA LYS A 186 -19.53 -6.75 -4.20
C LYS A 186 -19.23 -5.64 -3.21
N GLN A 187 -17.97 -5.44 -2.85
CA GLN A 187 -17.61 -4.61 -1.71
C GLN A 187 -16.39 -3.73 -2.00
N VAL A 188 -16.41 -2.53 -1.42
CA VAL A 188 -15.22 -1.70 -1.19
C VAL A 188 -14.62 -2.14 0.14
N LEU A 189 -13.34 -2.46 0.12
CA LEU A 189 -12.58 -2.83 1.31
C LEU A 189 -11.68 -1.65 1.70
N ALA A 190 -11.56 -1.39 3.00
CA ALA A 190 -10.63 -0.42 3.56
C ALA A 190 -9.77 -1.08 4.63
N PHE A 191 -8.46 -0.86 4.54
CA PHE A 191 -7.48 -1.46 5.43
C PHE A 191 -6.71 -0.36 6.15
N PHE A 192 -6.47 -0.56 7.44
CA PHE A 192 -5.63 0.36 8.19
C PHE A 192 -4.18 0.24 7.71
N GLU A 193 -3.37 1.28 7.92
CA GLU A 193 -1.93 1.23 7.78
C GLU A 193 -1.33 0.25 8.80
N TYR A 194 -1.64 0.45 10.08
CA TYR A 194 -1.21 -0.45 11.15
C TYR A 194 -2.23 -1.58 11.38
N ASN A 195 -1.76 -2.84 11.32
CA ASN A 195 -2.60 -4.04 11.56
C ASN A 195 -1.87 -5.06 12.47
N TYR A 196 -1.09 -4.56 13.42
CA TYR A 196 -0.38 -5.38 14.41
C TYR A 196 -0.88 -5.14 15.84
N PHE A 197 -2.17 -4.84 15.99
CA PHE A 197 -2.80 -4.57 17.28
C PHE A 197 -2.68 -5.78 18.23
N PRO A 198 -2.49 -5.57 19.56
CA PRO A 198 -2.54 -6.64 20.55
C PRO A 198 -3.92 -7.32 20.65
N ALA A 199 -4.98 -6.57 20.35
CA ALA A 199 -6.35 -7.06 20.35
C ALA A 199 -6.74 -7.61 18.96
N ALA A 200 -7.97 -7.36 18.51
CA ALA A 200 -8.45 -7.79 17.21
C ALA A 200 -7.97 -6.86 16.08
N ASN A 201 -7.46 -7.47 15.01
CA ASN A 201 -7.11 -6.78 13.77
C ASN A 201 -8.23 -7.00 12.76
N TYR A 202 -8.57 -5.95 12.00
CA TYR A 202 -9.67 -6.02 11.05
C TYR A 202 -9.53 -4.97 9.95
N GLY A 203 -10.08 -5.28 8.77
CA GLY A 203 -10.42 -4.29 7.75
C GLY A 203 -11.93 -4.01 7.75
N TYR A 204 -12.36 -2.98 7.04
CA TYR A 204 -13.77 -2.73 6.78
C TYR A 204 -14.17 -3.21 5.39
N ALA A 205 -15.37 -3.75 5.29
CA ALA A 205 -16.05 -4.06 4.04
C ALA A 205 -17.37 -3.30 3.95
N LEU A 206 -17.58 -2.64 2.83
CA LEU A 206 -18.72 -1.79 2.53
C LEU A 206 -19.42 -2.32 1.29
N GLU A 207 -20.73 -2.55 1.38
CA GLU A 207 -21.54 -3.00 0.24
C GLU A 207 -21.53 -1.98 -0.89
N ARG A 208 -20.94 -2.37 -2.02
CA ARG A 208 -20.69 -1.48 -3.17
C ARG A 208 -21.98 -0.94 -3.80
N ALA A 209 -22.97 -1.81 -4.00
CA ALA A 209 -24.21 -1.47 -4.70
C ALA A 209 -25.08 -0.42 -3.95
N HIS A 210 -24.88 -0.28 -2.64
CA HIS A 210 -25.66 0.60 -1.78
C HIS A 210 -24.78 1.51 -0.94
N LEU A 211 -23.54 1.76 -1.38
CA LEU A 211 -22.59 2.55 -0.63
C LEU A 211 -23.07 4.00 -0.54
N SER A 212 -23.48 4.38 0.68
CA SER A 212 -23.99 5.70 1.05
C SER A 212 -23.23 6.25 2.25
N ARG A 213 -23.49 7.51 2.61
CA ARG A 213 -22.89 8.15 3.80
C ARG A 213 -23.29 7.50 5.13
N ASP A 214 -24.38 6.73 5.12
CA ASP A 214 -24.96 6.06 6.29
C ASP A 214 -24.67 4.55 6.27
N ALA A 215 -23.77 4.10 5.39
CA ALA A 215 -23.42 2.69 5.26
C ALA A 215 -22.81 2.14 6.55
N ALA A 216 -23.36 1.02 7.02
CA ALA A 216 -22.78 0.27 8.13
C ALA A 216 -21.68 -0.66 7.61
N PRO A 217 -20.41 -0.49 8.04
CA PRO A 217 -19.34 -1.33 7.56
C PRO A 217 -19.35 -2.69 8.28
N GLN A 218 -19.11 -3.76 7.53
CA GLN A 218 -18.76 -5.06 8.10
C GLN A 218 -17.28 -5.04 8.50
N LYS A 219 -16.94 -5.54 9.69
CA LYS A 219 -15.54 -5.81 10.04
C LYS A 219 -15.14 -7.18 9.49
N LEU A 220 -14.06 -7.21 8.72
CA LEU A 220 -13.41 -8.44 8.28
C LEU A 220 -12.24 -8.73 9.22
N ALA A 221 -12.23 -9.88 9.89
CA ALA A 221 -11.11 -10.26 10.74
C ALA A 221 -9.84 -10.35 9.89
N PHE A 222 -8.75 -9.73 10.34
CA PHE A 222 -7.48 -9.74 9.62
C PHE A 222 -6.42 -10.39 10.49
N ASP A 223 -5.69 -11.36 9.93
CA ASP A 223 -4.51 -11.90 10.59
C ASP A 223 -3.51 -10.77 10.86
N LYS A 224 -2.89 -10.82 12.05
CA LYS A 224 -1.93 -9.83 12.51
C LYS A 224 -0.83 -9.61 11.46
N LEU A 225 -0.69 -8.40 10.96
CA LEU A 225 0.26 -8.03 9.91
C LEU A 225 1.29 -7.05 10.50
N PRO A 226 2.57 -7.44 10.64
CA PRO A 226 3.60 -6.54 11.16
C PRO A 226 3.89 -5.45 10.14
N PHE A 227 4.41 -4.32 10.62
CA PHE A 227 4.75 -3.15 9.79
C PHE A 227 3.54 -2.48 9.12
N ARG A 228 3.76 -1.44 8.32
CA ARG A 228 2.73 -0.66 7.64
C ARG A 228 2.19 -1.42 6.43
N LEU A 229 0.89 -1.34 6.18
CA LEU A 229 0.25 -1.68 4.91
C LEU A 229 -0.07 -0.39 4.18
N THR A 230 0.81 -0.01 3.24
CA THR A 230 0.81 1.34 2.66
C THR A 230 0.06 1.48 1.34
N ASP A 231 -0.20 0.37 0.64
CA ASP A 231 -1.17 0.31 -0.46
C ASP A 231 -1.50 -1.17 -0.75
N LEU A 232 -2.59 -1.42 -1.47
CA LEU A 232 -3.02 -2.75 -1.88
C LEU A 232 -3.81 -2.71 -3.18
N THR A 233 -3.52 -3.67 -4.07
CA THR A 233 -4.15 -3.79 -5.39
C THR A 233 -4.81 -5.17 -5.57
N PRO A 234 -6.03 -5.25 -6.14
CA PRO A 234 -6.66 -6.53 -6.44
C PRO A 234 -5.91 -7.29 -7.53
N THR A 235 -5.68 -8.59 -7.33
CA THR A 235 -4.97 -9.47 -8.28
C THR A 235 -5.85 -10.58 -8.84
N GLY A 236 -7.15 -10.57 -8.52
CA GLY A 236 -8.17 -11.45 -9.06
C GLY A 236 -8.79 -12.37 -8.02
N GLY A 237 -10.06 -12.72 -8.22
CA GLY A 237 -10.82 -13.50 -7.24
C GLY A 237 -10.90 -12.78 -5.90
N GLN A 238 -10.43 -13.45 -4.85
CA GLN A 238 -10.39 -12.93 -3.48
C GLN A 238 -8.95 -12.64 -3.02
N HIS A 239 -8.05 -12.39 -3.98
CA HIS A 239 -6.64 -12.10 -3.74
C HIS A 239 -6.30 -10.65 -4.02
N PHE A 240 -5.34 -10.17 -3.23
CA PHE A 240 -4.80 -8.84 -3.33
C PHE A 240 -3.30 -8.89 -3.08
N THR A 241 -2.55 -8.00 -3.71
CA THR A 241 -1.14 -7.79 -3.36
C THR A 241 -1.03 -6.47 -2.62
N GLY A 242 -0.31 -6.46 -1.50
CA GLY A 242 -0.08 -5.26 -0.69
C GLY A 242 1.39 -4.95 -0.52
N ILE A 243 1.71 -3.68 -0.29
CA ILE A 243 3.03 -3.24 0.19
C ILE A 243 3.06 -3.41 1.70
N ASN A 244 4.10 -4.05 2.22
CA ASN A 244 4.33 -4.16 3.65
C ASN A 244 5.68 -3.54 4.01
N PHE A 245 5.66 -2.37 4.64
CA PHE A 245 6.82 -1.52 4.82
C PHE A 245 7.10 -1.20 6.29
N PHE A 246 8.33 -1.43 6.71
CA PHE A 246 8.85 -0.98 8.00
C PHE A 246 9.79 0.20 7.78
N PHE A 247 9.39 1.34 8.34
CA PHE A 247 10.27 2.48 8.51
C PHE A 247 10.95 2.40 9.87
N LYS A 248 12.28 2.52 9.91
CA LYS A 248 13.07 2.41 11.14
C LYS A 248 12.89 3.56 12.13
N GLY A 249 12.00 4.51 11.84
CA GLY A 249 11.84 5.79 12.53
C GLY A 249 11.82 5.71 14.05
N GLU A 250 11.96 6.88 14.66
CA GLU A 250 11.94 7.07 16.11
C GLU A 250 10.61 7.67 16.56
N GLY A 251 10.41 7.83 17.88
CA GLY A 251 9.16 8.41 18.41
C GLY A 251 7.94 7.55 18.10
N GLY A 252 6.92 8.15 17.45
CA GLY A 252 5.66 7.49 17.11
C GLY A 252 5.84 6.27 16.19
N ASP A 253 6.78 6.33 15.25
CA ASP A 253 7.10 5.24 14.32
C ASP A 253 7.56 3.95 15.03
N ALA A 254 7.99 4.05 16.29
CA ALA A 254 8.36 2.88 17.08
C ALA A 254 7.20 1.90 17.28
N VAL A 255 5.94 2.32 17.06
CA VAL A 255 4.75 1.44 17.09
C VAL A 255 4.87 0.27 16.11
N TYR A 256 5.62 0.44 15.01
CA TYR A 256 5.83 -0.59 13.99
C TYR A 256 6.89 -1.64 14.34
N ARG A 257 7.62 -1.45 15.44
CA ARG A 257 8.65 -2.39 15.89
C ARG A 257 7.97 -3.63 16.46
N THR A 258 8.31 -4.78 15.90
CA THR A 258 7.80 -6.06 16.41
C THR A 258 8.43 -6.37 17.76
N PRO A 259 7.68 -7.00 18.69
CA PRO A 259 8.23 -7.42 19.97
C PRO A 259 9.27 -8.53 19.77
N ALA A 260 10.22 -8.65 20.68
CA ALA A 260 11.26 -9.70 20.61
C ALA A 260 10.70 -11.13 20.60
N THR A 261 9.46 -11.33 21.08
CA THR A 261 8.74 -12.60 21.00
C THR A 261 8.34 -12.98 19.57
N ASP A 262 8.29 -12.03 18.64
CA ASP A 262 8.13 -12.25 17.20
C ASP A 262 9.52 -12.21 16.53
N ALA A 263 10.30 -13.26 16.77
CA ALA A 263 11.68 -13.36 16.29
C ALA A 263 11.76 -13.33 14.74
N ASP A 264 10.76 -13.91 14.07
CA ASP A 264 10.74 -14.04 12.61
C ASP A 264 10.59 -12.70 11.89
N ASN A 265 9.80 -11.77 12.43
CA ASN A 265 9.69 -10.43 11.87
C ASN A 265 10.76 -9.49 12.43
N THR A 266 11.15 -9.65 13.69
CA THR A 266 12.20 -8.82 14.31
C THR A 266 13.52 -8.92 13.57
N ARG A 267 13.92 -10.12 13.13
CA ARG A 267 15.15 -10.32 12.32
C ARG A 267 15.14 -9.61 10.96
N LEU A 268 13.97 -9.31 10.40
CA LEU A 268 13.84 -8.62 9.11
C LEU A 268 14.21 -7.14 9.24
N ILE A 269 13.95 -6.56 10.40
CA ILE A 269 14.08 -5.13 10.66
C ILE A 269 15.25 -4.76 11.55
N THR A 270 16.07 -5.72 11.96
CA THR A 270 17.23 -5.52 12.83
C THR A 270 18.51 -6.07 12.19
N ASP A 271 19.63 -5.47 12.54
CA ASP A 271 20.98 -5.99 12.31
C ASP A 271 21.93 -5.53 13.43
N VAL A 272 23.24 -5.73 13.25
CA VAL A 272 24.26 -5.35 14.23
C VAL A 272 24.31 -3.86 14.54
N SER A 273 23.77 -3.01 13.66
CA SER A 273 23.72 -1.55 13.80
C SER A 273 22.40 -1.03 14.37
N GLY A 274 21.45 -1.93 14.68
CA GLY A 274 20.13 -1.58 15.21
C GLY A 274 19.02 -1.82 14.19
N PHE A 275 18.03 -0.92 14.14
CA PHE A 275 16.90 -1.04 13.22
C PHE A 275 17.27 -0.59 11.80
N LYS A 276 16.79 -1.34 10.80
CA LYS A 276 16.91 -1.04 9.37
C LYS A 276 15.54 -1.02 8.71
N ASN A 277 15.39 -0.23 7.65
CA ASN A 277 14.17 -0.25 6.83
C ASN A 277 14.02 -1.62 6.16
N TYR A 278 12.78 -2.05 5.96
CA TYR A 278 12.46 -3.30 5.30
C TYR A 278 11.18 -3.15 4.49
N CYS A 279 11.14 -3.74 3.30
CA CYS A 279 9.95 -3.72 2.46
C CYS A 279 9.77 -5.07 1.77
N ARG A 280 8.53 -5.54 1.75
CA ARG A 280 8.11 -6.71 0.98
C ARG A 280 6.75 -6.46 0.33
N LEU A 281 6.46 -7.22 -0.71
CA LEU A 281 5.11 -7.49 -1.15
C LEU A 281 4.53 -8.66 -0.35
N ILE A 282 3.24 -8.58 -0.06
CA ILE A 282 2.46 -9.67 0.53
C ILE A 282 1.28 -10.04 -0.38
N ASP A 283 0.86 -11.29 -0.33
CA ASP A 283 -0.40 -11.76 -0.91
C ASP A 283 -1.43 -11.84 0.23
N VAL A 284 -2.49 -11.06 0.13
CA VAL A 284 -3.63 -11.05 1.05
C VAL A 284 -4.76 -11.84 0.40
N THR A 285 -5.28 -12.83 1.12
CA THR A 285 -6.37 -13.68 0.66
C THR A 285 -7.58 -13.53 1.57
N ARG A 286 -8.75 -13.31 0.97
CA ARG A 286 -10.03 -13.29 1.69
C ARG A 286 -10.76 -14.62 1.58
N THR A 287 -11.11 -15.19 2.72
CA THR A 287 -11.98 -16.38 2.84
C THR A 287 -13.15 -16.05 3.76
N GLY A 288 -14.35 -15.87 3.20
CA GLY A 288 -15.52 -15.43 3.95
C GLY A 288 -15.34 -14.02 4.54
N ASP A 289 -15.42 -13.93 5.87
CA ASP A 289 -15.22 -12.72 6.67
C ASP A 289 -13.77 -12.58 7.21
N ARG A 290 -12.86 -13.46 6.81
CA ARG A 290 -11.46 -13.46 7.24
C ARG A 290 -10.51 -13.08 6.12
N LEU A 291 -9.50 -12.31 6.47
CA LEU A 291 -8.34 -11.93 5.66
C LEU A 291 -7.10 -12.58 6.27
N THR A 292 -6.31 -13.22 5.42
CA THR A 292 -5.03 -13.86 5.78
C THR A 292 -3.97 -13.34 4.83
N TRP A 293 -2.70 -13.45 5.19
CA TRP A 293 -1.61 -12.98 4.35
C TRP A 293 -0.41 -13.90 4.38
N LYS A 294 0.42 -13.82 3.33
CA LYS A 294 1.74 -14.46 3.27
C LYS A 294 2.73 -13.55 2.54
N PRO A 295 4.04 -13.63 2.85
CA PRO A 295 5.07 -12.95 2.06
C PRO A 295 4.99 -13.41 0.60
N LEU A 296 5.09 -12.44 -0.32
CA LEU A 296 5.14 -12.70 -1.76
C LEU A 296 6.56 -12.51 -2.29
N TRP A 297 7.21 -11.40 -1.96
CA TRP A 297 8.54 -11.07 -2.46
C TRP A 297 9.17 -9.94 -1.65
N GLU A 298 10.48 -9.96 -1.44
CA GLU A 298 11.20 -8.90 -0.74
C GLU A 298 11.88 -7.95 -1.71
N PHE A 299 11.82 -6.64 -1.43
CA PHE A 299 12.55 -5.67 -2.23
C PHE A 299 14.05 -5.85 -2.03
N PRO A 300 14.86 -5.82 -3.11
CA PRO A 300 16.30 -5.95 -2.96
C PRO A 300 16.85 -4.71 -2.25
N VAL A 301 18.05 -4.85 -1.66
CA VAL A 301 18.72 -3.82 -0.84
C VAL A 301 18.68 -2.41 -1.43
N PRO A 302 18.88 -2.17 -2.75
CA PRO A 302 18.82 -0.82 -3.30
C PRO A 302 17.45 -0.13 -3.17
N TYR A 303 16.37 -0.88 -2.98
CA TYR A 303 14.99 -0.39 -2.98
C TYR A 303 14.25 -0.59 -1.66
N ASN A 304 14.80 -1.34 -0.70
CA ASN A 304 14.09 -1.67 0.54
C ASN A 304 13.86 -0.48 1.49
N GLY A 305 14.59 0.62 1.30
CA GLY A 305 14.55 1.80 2.17
C GLY A 305 13.79 3.00 1.60
N TYR A 306 13.11 2.85 0.48
CA TYR A 306 12.22 3.86 -0.08
C TYR A 306 10.89 3.84 0.67
N ASN A 307 10.27 5.00 0.92
CA ASN A 307 8.93 5.07 1.50
C ASN A 307 7.88 4.70 0.44
N TRP A 308 7.70 3.40 0.18
CA TRP A 308 6.75 2.90 -0.82
C TRP A 308 5.32 3.05 -0.32
N GLU A 309 4.49 3.79 -1.05
CA GLU A 309 3.13 4.19 -0.64
C GLU A 309 2.10 3.97 -1.76
N GLY A 310 2.50 3.45 -2.93
CA GLY A 310 1.54 3.21 -4.00
C GLY A 310 1.84 1.95 -4.81
N LEU A 311 0.81 1.18 -5.11
CA LEU A 311 0.86 -0.13 -5.78
C LEU A 311 -0.30 -0.31 -6.77
N ALA A 312 0.00 -0.64 -8.03
CA ALA A 312 -1.02 -1.01 -9.00
C ALA A 312 -0.62 -2.26 -9.80
N ALA A 313 -1.50 -3.26 -9.84
CA ALA A 313 -1.31 -4.43 -10.69
C ALA A 313 -1.38 -4.04 -12.18
N TYR A 314 -0.43 -4.51 -12.97
CA TYR A 314 -0.42 -4.28 -14.41
C TYR A 314 0.26 -5.40 -15.18
N LYS A 315 -0.51 -6.06 -16.05
CA LYS A 315 -0.08 -7.26 -16.80
C LYS A 315 0.54 -8.27 -15.82
N ASN A 316 1.74 -8.76 -16.12
CA ASN A 316 2.45 -9.74 -15.30
C ASN A 316 3.37 -9.05 -14.28
N GLY A 317 2.88 -8.05 -13.56
CA GLY A 317 3.70 -7.28 -12.65
C GLY A 317 2.95 -6.18 -11.92
N TYR A 318 3.71 -5.31 -11.28
CA TYR A 318 3.18 -4.23 -10.46
C TYR A 318 3.94 -2.94 -10.72
N PHE A 319 3.21 -1.82 -10.83
CA PHE A 319 3.81 -0.52 -10.64
C PHE A 319 3.89 -0.22 -9.14
N VAL A 320 5.03 0.33 -8.70
CA VAL A 320 5.25 0.74 -7.32
C VAL A 320 5.86 2.14 -7.29
N ILE A 321 5.31 3.05 -6.49
CA ILE A 321 5.80 4.42 -6.36
C ILE A 321 6.11 4.72 -4.90
N ASN A 322 7.21 5.46 -4.67
CA ASN A 322 7.46 6.01 -3.35
C ASN A 322 6.78 7.36 -3.22
N ASP A 323 6.46 7.71 -1.99
CA ASP A 323 5.98 9.03 -1.63
C ASP A 323 7.11 10.07 -1.82
N LYS A 324 7.76 10.51 -0.74
CA LYS A 324 8.77 11.57 -0.76
C LYS A 324 10.17 11.03 -0.63
N TYR A 325 10.37 10.12 0.33
CA TYR A 325 11.70 9.75 0.78
C TYR A 325 12.34 8.62 -0.03
N THR A 326 13.47 8.95 -0.67
CA THR A 326 14.50 7.98 -1.03
C THR A 326 15.46 7.76 0.13
N PRO A 327 16.26 6.67 0.14
CA PRO A 327 17.17 6.35 1.24
C PRO A 327 18.17 7.46 1.59
N SER A 328 18.48 8.33 0.64
CA SER A 328 19.33 9.51 0.83
C SER A 328 18.84 10.69 0.00
N ARG A 329 19.25 11.90 0.42
CA ARG A 329 19.06 13.13 -0.36
C ARG A 329 19.97 13.13 -1.61
N PRO A 330 19.64 13.90 -2.68
CA PRO A 330 18.37 14.62 -2.86
C PRO A 330 17.21 13.63 -3.05
N TYR A 331 16.10 13.92 -2.38
CA TYR A 331 14.88 13.12 -2.48
C TYR A 331 14.26 13.23 -3.87
N ARG A 332 13.59 12.16 -4.28
CA ARG A 332 12.88 12.08 -5.57
C ARG A 332 11.76 11.06 -5.48
N THR A 333 10.72 11.28 -6.26
CA THR A 333 9.74 10.22 -6.54
C THR A 333 10.31 9.29 -7.61
N THR A 334 10.19 7.99 -7.38
CA THR A 334 10.64 6.90 -8.24
C THR A 334 9.47 5.98 -8.52
N LEU A 335 9.22 5.70 -9.80
CA LEU A 335 8.27 4.68 -10.24
C LEU A 335 9.04 3.44 -10.70
N LEU A 336 8.72 2.30 -10.09
CA LEU A 336 9.22 1.00 -10.48
C LEU A 336 8.14 0.20 -11.20
N TYR A 337 8.55 -0.67 -12.11
CA TYR A 337 7.75 -1.81 -12.56
C TYR A 337 8.43 -3.11 -12.12
N LEU A 338 7.75 -3.86 -11.27
CA LEU A 338 8.14 -5.17 -10.78
C LEU A 338 7.58 -6.21 -11.75
N GLN A 339 8.41 -6.65 -12.70
CA GLN A 339 8.00 -7.58 -13.74
C GLN A 339 8.21 -9.02 -13.28
N LYS A 340 7.16 -9.84 -13.24
CA LYS A 340 7.26 -11.25 -12.85
C LYS A 340 8.21 -11.99 -13.80
N THR A 341 9.21 -12.66 -13.24
CA THR A 341 10.04 -13.62 -13.99
C THR A 341 9.30 -14.95 -14.01
N LYS A 342 9.36 -15.66 -15.15
CA LYS A 342 8.56 -16.88 -15.41
C LYS A 342 8.49 -17.87 -14.26
#